data_AF-A0A3M0WV55-F1
#
_entry.id   AF-A0A3M0WV55-F1
#
_cell.length_a   1.000
_cell.length_b   1.000
_cell.length_c   1.000
_cell.angle_alpha   90.00
_cell.angle_beta   90.00
_cell.angle_gamma   90.00
#
_symmetry.space_group_name_H-M   'P 1'
#
loop_
_entity.id
_entity.type
_entity.pdbx_description
1 polymer ?
#
loop_
_entity_poly.entity_id
_entity_poly.type
_entity_poly.pdbx_seq_one_letter_code
_entity_poly.pdbx_strand_id
1 'polypeptide(L)'
;LRGRIERLAERLEELVAEPAHPALLHGDIWSGNLRVGEGRIHGLIDPAIYAGHPEIELAFLTMFGTAGAPFFDAYAALRPEFDRRGFAERRPLYLIYPHLTHVMIEGPGWARPLAALLDRLGA
;
A
#
# COMPACT_ATOMS: atom_id res chain seq x y z
N LEU A 1 2.13 20.67 -2.41
CA LEU A 1 1.65 19.32 -2.08
C LEU A 1 0.34 19.35 -1.30
N ARG A 2 0.28 20.02 -0.14
CA ARG A 2 -0.94 20.13 0.70
C ARG A 2 -2.27 20.26 -0.07
N GLY A 3 -2.46 21.33 -0.84
CA GLY A 3 -3.73 21.52 -1.57
C GLY A 3 -4.03 20.45 -2.64
N ARG A 4 -3.02 19.75 -3.18
CA ARG A 4 -3.22 18.60 -4.08
C ARG A 4 -3.73 17.38 -3.30
N ILE A 5 -3.19 17.16 -2.10
CA ILE A 5 -3.60 16.08 -1.19
C ILE A 5 -5.03 16.32 -0.70
N GLU A 6 -5.37 17.55 -0.32
CA GLU A 6 -6.72 17.91 0.15
C GLU A 6 -7.76 17.68 -0.94
N ARG A 7 -7.53 18.14 -2.17
CA ARG A 7 -8.42 17.86 -3.31
C ARG A 7 -8.55 16.37 -3.65
N LEU A 8 -7.48 15.60 -3.47
CA LEU A 8 -7.54 14.16 -3.65
C LEU A 8 -8.39 13.51 -2.54
N ALA A 9 -8.23 13.96 -1.30
CA ALA A 9 -8.97 13.47 -0.14
C ALA A 9 -10.48 13.70 -0.30
N GLU A 10 -10.89 14.86 -0.82
CA GLU A 10 -12.28 15.20 -1.13
C GLU A 10 -12.94 14.23 -2.13
N ARG A 11 -12.14 13.51 -2.93
CA ARG A 11 -12.61 12.57 -3.97
C ARG A 11 -12.44 11.11 -3.58
N LEU A 12 -12.04 10.80 -2.35
CA LEU A 12 -11.75 9.41 -1.96
C LEU A 12 -12.96 8.49 -2.11
N GLU A 13 -14.17 8.97 -1.81
CA GLU A 13 -15.40 8.19 -1.97
C GLU A 13 -15.68 7.81 -3.43
N GLU A 14 -15.18 8.60 -4.39
CA GLU A 14 -15.28 8.30 -5.83
C GLU A 14 -14.18 7.34 -6.30
N LEU A 15 -13.01 7.39 -5.65
CA LEU A 15 -11.79 6.73 -6.11
C LEU A 15 -11.53 5.38 -5.42
N VAL A 16 -12.09 5.17 -4.24
CA VAL A 16 -11.93 3.96 -3.42
C VAL A 16 -13.29 3.31 -3.23
N ALA A 17 -13.43 2.08 -3.71
CA ALA A 17 -14.59 1.25 -3.40
C ALA A 17 -14.39 0.56 -2.04
N GLU A 18 -15.48 0.39 -1.29
CA GLU A 18 -15.48 -0.46 -0.10
C GLU A 18 -15.25 -1.92 -0.52
N PRO A 19 -14.29 -2.65 0.09
CA PRO A 19 -14.10 -4.06 -0.22
C PRO A 19 -15.31 -4.87 0.24
N ALA A 20 -15.70 -5.90 -0.52
CA ALA A 20 -16.75 -6.84 -0.08
C ALA A 20 -16.39 -7.52 1.27
N HIS A 21 -15.10 -7.73 1.50
CA HIS A 21 -14.56 -8.29 2.74
C HIS A 21 -13.32 -7.48 3.17
N PRO A 22 -13.45 -6.62 4.20
CA PRO A 22 -12.29 -6.00 4.83
C PRO A 22 -11.33 -7.07 5.37
N ALA A 23 -10.03 -6.84 5.22
CA ALA A 23 -9.00 -7.71 5.76
C ALA A 23 -8.34 -7.10 7.00
N LEU A 24 -7.89 -7.96 7.91
CA LEU A 24 -6.98 -7.55 8.98
C LEU A 24 -5.59 -7.31 8.36
N LEU A 25 -5.13 -6.07 8.41
CA LEU A 25 -3.87 -5.65 7.83
C LEU A 25 -2.78 -5.63 8.90
N HIS A 26 -1.55 -6.00 8.55
CA HIS A 26 -0.36 -5.75 9.37
C HIS A 26 -0.13 -4.25 9.53
N GLY A 27 -0.35 -3.48 8.45
CA GLY A 27 -0.41 -2.01 8.47
C GLY A 27 0.95 -1.30 8.44
N ASP A 28 2.04 -2.03 8.71
CA ASP A 28 3.42 -1.59 8.52
C ASP A 28 4.27 -2.71 7.89
N ILE A 29 3.81 -3.30 6.78
CA ILE A 29 4.49 -4.45 6.19
C ILE A 29 5.62 -4.02 5.25
N TRP A 30 6.85 -4.41 5.57
CA TRP A 30 8.02 -4.24 4.72
C TRP A 30 9.13 -5.24 5.12
N SER A 31 10.20 -5.31 4.33
CA SER A 31 11.30 -6.25 4.52
C SER A 31 11.92 -6.22 5.93
N GLY A 32 11.97 -5.05 6.58
CA GLY A 32 12.46 -4.91 7.96
C GLY A 32 11.57 -5.56 9.02
N ASN A 33 10.27 -5.70 8.74
CA ASN A 33 9.27 -6.29 9.65
C ASN A 33 8.98 -7.76 9.38
N LEU A 34 9.63 -8.34 8.36
CA LEU A 34 9.62 -9.77 8.08
C LEU A 34 10.74 -10.47 8.84
N ARG A 35 10.45 -11.64 9.41
CA ARG A 35 11.47 -12.55 9.96
C ARG A 35 11.58 -13.74 9.02
N VAL A 36 12.65 -13.78 8.25
CA VAL A 36 12.91 -14.80 7.23
C VAL A 36 14.11 -15.65 7.66
N GLY A 37 13.99 -16.97 7.50
CA GLY A 37 15.00 -17.95 7.86
C GLY A 37 14.72 -19.25 7.12
N GLU A 38 15.77 -20.01 6.78
CA GLU A 38 15.63 -21.32 6.11
C GLU A 38 14.74 -21.29 4.84
N GLY A 39 14.72 -20.16 4.12
CA GLY A 39 13.90 -19.99 2.92
C GLY A 39 12.39 -19.76 3.16
N ARG A 40 11.97 -19.46 4.40
CA ARG A 40 10.56 -19.23 4.77
C ARG A 40 10.38 -18.04 5.72
N ILE A 41 9.16 -17.52 5.78
CA ILE A 41 8.75 -16.52 6.77
C ILE A 41 8.46 -17.23 8.10
N HIS A 42 9.14 -16.83 9.17
CA HIS A 42 8.95 -17.32 10.53
C HIS A 42 8.05 -16.41 11.37
N GLY A 43 7.91 -15.14 11.00
CA GLY A 43 7.08 -14.20 11.73
C GLY A 43 7.01 -12.83 11.06
N LEU A 44 6.00 -12.07 11.49
CA LEU A 44 5.80 -10.66 11.19
C LEU A 44 5.85 -9.91 12.52
N ILE A 45 6.49 -8.75 12.56
CA ILE A 45 6.68 -7.97 13.79
C ILE A 45 6.36 -6.49 13.58
N ASP A 46 6.25 -5.74 14.67
CA ASP A 46 5.99 -4.29 14.71
C ASP A 46 4.74 -3.87 13.89
N PRO A 47 3.56 -4.44 14.19
CA PRO A 47 2.38 -4.17 13.38
C PRO A 47 1.70 -2.86 13.78
N ALA A 48 1.06 -2.22 12.81
CA ALA A 48 0.14 -1.09 12.98
C ALA A 48 -1.27 -1.54 12.56
N ILE A 49 -1.84 -2.49 13.30
CA ILE A 49 -3.00 -3.29 12.89
C ILE A 49 -4.28 -2.45 12.72
N TYR A 50 -4.99 -2.67 11.61
CA TYR A 50 -6.37 -2.20 11.41
C TYR A 50 -7.10 -3.08 10.38
N ALA A 51 -8.43 -2.99 10.37
CA ALA A 51 -9.25 -3.60 9.33
C ALA A 51 -9.44 -2.61 8.17
N GLY A 52 -9.22 -3.04 6.93
CA GLY A 52 -9.34 -2.16 5.78
C GLY A 52 -9.29 -2.88 4.44
N HIS A 53 -9.14 -2.11 3.36
CA HIS A 53 -9.04 -2.65 2.02
C HIS A 53 -7.75 -3.49 1.84
N PRO A 54 -7.83 -4.78 1.43
CA PRO A 54 -6.66 -5.66 1.32
C PRO A 54 -5.54 -5.08 0.44
N GLU A 55 -5.93 -4.37 -0.63
CA GLU A 55 -4.98 -3.72 -1.55
C GLU A 55 -4.07 -2.67 -0.89
N ILE A 56 -4.41 -2.14 0.29
CA ILE A 56 -3.51 -1.21 1.01
C ILE A 56 -2.21 -1.92 1.42
N GLU A 57 -2.34 -3.12 2.00
CA GLU A 57 -1.20 -3.94 2.39
C GLU A 57 -0.38 -4.40 1.18
N LEU A 58 -1.07 -4.80 0.10
CA LEU A 58 -0.43 -5.16 -1.17
C LEU A 58 0.34 -3.98 -1.79
N ALA A 59 -0.21 -2.77 -1.70
CA ALA A 59 0.48 -1.56 -2.16
C ALA A 59 1.74 -1.31 -1.32
N PHE A 60 1.65 -1.42 0.01
CA PHE A 60 2.78 -1.20 0.91
C PHE A 60 3.95 -2.18 0.63
N LEU A 61 3.65 -3.46 0.36
CA LEU A 61 4.67 -4.44 -0.05
C LEU A 61 5.47 -4.03 -1.29
N THR A 62 4.92 -3.18 -2.16
CA THR A 62 5.64 -2.66 -3.35
C THR A 62 6.51 -1.45 -3.04
N MET A 63 6.22 -0.69 -1.98
CA MET A 63 6.88 0.59 -1.67
C MET A 63 8.39 0.44 -1.48
N PHE A 64 8.79 -0.62 -0.78
CA PHE A 64 10.19 -0.94 -0.50
C PHE A 64 10.73 -2.12 -1.31
N GLY A 65 9.98 -2.58 -2.32
CA GLY A 65 10.34 -3.80 -3.06
C GLY A 65 10.35 -5.06 -2.19
N THR A 66 9.50 -5.10 -1.15
CA THR A 66 9.41 -6.24 -0.24
C THR A 66 8.87 -7.49 -0.93
N ALA A 67 7.93 -7.31 -1.86
CA ALA A 67 7.36 -8.38 -2.67
C ALA A 67 7.54 -8.12 -4.16
N GLY A 68 7.93 -9.16 -4.91
CA GLY A 68 8.05 -9.15 -6.36
C GLY A 68 6.94 -9.92 -7.07
N ALA A 69 7.05 -10.08 -8.40
CA ALA A 69 6.06 -10.77 -9.22
C ALA A 69 5.65 -12.17 -8.69
N PRO A 70 6.57 -13.04 -8.21
CA PRO A 70 6.19 -14.36 -7.71
C PRO A 70 5.19 -14.31 -6.54
N PHE A 71 5.30 -13.30 -5.67
CA PHE A 71 4.33 -13.11 -4.57
C PHE A 71 2.95 -12.75 -5.11
N PHE A 72 2.88 -11.78 -6.04
CA PHE A 72 1.60 -11.35 -6.62
C PHE A 72 0.95 -12.43 -7.49
N ASP A 73 1.74 -13.26 -8.14
CA ASP A 73 1.25 -14.42 -8.90
C ASP A 73 0.63 -15.46 -7.95
N ALA A 74 1.32 -15.78 -6.85
CA ALA A 74 0.80 -16.68 -5.82
C ALA A 74 -0.44 -16.09 -5.12
N TYR A 75 -0.44 -14.79 -4.81
CA TYR A 75 -1.58 -14.11 -4.19
C TYR A 75 -2.81 -14.17 -5.10
N ALA A 76 -2.66 -13.86 -6.40
CA ALA A 76 -3.75 -13.93 -7.36
C ALA A 76 -4.28 -15.37 -7.54
N ALA A 77 -3.41 -16.39 -7.50
CA ALA A 77 -3.83 -17.79 -7.55
C ALA A 77 -4.66 -18.21 -6.31
N LEU A 78 -4.38 -17.62 -5.13
CA LEU A 78 -5.10 -17.90 -3.88
C LEU A 78 -6.31 -16.99 -3.65
N ARG A 79 -6.43 -15.90 -4.41
CA ARG A 79 -7.52 -14.92 -4.35
C ARG A 79 -8.03 -14.64 -5.77
N PRO A 80 -8.85 -15.54 -6.34
CA PRO A 80 -9.37 -15.38 -7.71
C PRO A 80 -10.15 -14.07 -7.94
N GLU A 81 -10.70 -13.48 -6.87
CA GLU A 81 -11.39 -12.19 -6.87
C GLU A 81 -10.45 -10.98 -6.96
N PHE A 82 -9.13 -11.18 -6.81
CA PHE A 82 -8.15 -10.11 -6.88
C PHE A 82 -8.00 -9.58 -8.32
N ASP A 83 -8.57 -8.40 -8.56
CA ASP A 83 -8.40 -7.65 -9.80
C ASP A 83 -7.02 -7.00 -9.86
N ARG A 84 -6.04 -7.75 -10.37
CA ARG A 84 -4.65 -7.27 -10.52
C ARG A 84 -4.53 -6.04 -11.42
N ARG A 85 -5.40 -5.90 -12.42
CA ARG A 85 -5.37 -4.75 -13.34
C ARG A 85 -5.87 -3.50 -12.61
N GLY A 86 -7.04 -3.59 -11.98
CA GLY A 86 -7.57 -2.48 -11.18
C GLY A 86 -6.66 -2.14 -10.01
N PHE A 87 -6.02 -3.13 -9.37
CA PHE A 87 -5.01 -2.88 -8.35
C PHE A 87 -3.85 -2.04 -8.90
N ALA A 88 -3.36 -2.32 -10.10
CA ALA A 88 -2.28 -1.53 -10.69
C ALA A 88 -2.67 -0.05 -10.87
N GLU A 89 -3.95 0.22 -11.16
CA GLU A 89 -4.53 1.56 -11.30
C GLU A 89 -4.76 2.23 -9.93
N ARG A 90 -5.22 1.49 -8.92
CA ARG A 90 -5.49 1.99 -7.56
C ARG A 90 -4.25 2.08 -6.68
N ARG A 91 -3.19 1.32 -6.95
CA ARG A 91 -1.97 1.26 -6.12
C ARG A 91 -1.36 2.64 -5.80
N PRO A 92 -1.23 3.59 -6.75
CA PRO A 92 -0.69 4.91 -6.43
C PRO A 92 -1.50 5.64 -5.34
N LEU A 93 -2.82 5.46 -5.32
CA LEU A 93 -3.71 6.04 -4.31
C LEU A 93 -3.45 5.44 -2.93
N TYR A 94 -3.40 4.10 -2.83
CA TYR A 94 -3.10 3.42 -1.57
C TYR A 94 -1.70 3.73 -1.03
N LEU A 95 -0.75 4.08 -1.90
CA LEU A 95 0.59 4.50 -1.50
C LEU A 95 0.65 5.92 -0.92
N ILE A 96 -0.37 6.76 -1.09
CA ILE A 96 -0.36 8.14 -0.55
C ILE A 96 -0.25 8.12 0.98
N TYR A 97 -1.05 7.29 1.66
CA TYR A 97 -1.05 7.20 3.13
C TYR A 97 0.33 6.84 3.71
N PRO A 98 0.99 5.71 3.34
CA PRO A 98 2.29 5.38 3.90
C PRO A 98 3.38 6.39 3.52
N HIS A 99 3.29 7.06 2.36
CA HIS A 99 4.22 8.14 2.02
C HIS A 99 4.03 9.38 2.90
N LEU A 100 2.79 9.75 3.24
CA LEU A 100 2.51 10.83 4.18
C LEU A 100 3.06 10.51 5.57
N THR A 101 2.91 9.27 6.04
CA THR A 101 3.51 8.79 7.29
C THR A 101 5.03 8.97 7.26
N HIS A 102 5.69 8.57 6.18
CA HIS A 102 7.13 8.74 6.03
C HIS A 102 7.56 10.22 5.95
N VAL A 103 6.78 11.10 5.33
CA VAL A 103 7.03 12.54 5.39
C VAL A 103 6.99 13.06 6.84
N MET A 104 6.07 12.55 7.66
CA MET A 104 5.95 12.92 9.07
C MET A 104 7.10 12.41 9.94
N ILE A 105 7.50 11.15 9.78
CA ILE A 105 8.45 10.50 10.71
C ILE A 105 9.90 10.55 10.23
N GLU A 106 10.15 10.44 8.92
CA GLU A 106 11.49 10.46 8.32
C GLU A 106 11.85 11.83 7.72
N GLY A 107 10.85 12.68 7.52
CA GLY A 107 11.03 14.07 7.08
C GLY A 107 10.90 14.32 5.56
N PRO A 108 11.32 15.51 5.10
CA PRO A 108 10.91 16.07 3.80
C PRO A 108 11.46 15.34 2.57
N GLY A 109 12.43 14.43 2.72
CA GLY A 109 12.96 13.62 1.60
C GLY A 109 11.88 12.78 0.90
N TRP A 110 10.81 12.43 1.62
CA TRP A 110 9.67 11.68 1.12
C TRP A 110 8.66 12.51 0.32
N ALA A 111 8.80 13.84 0.31
CA ALA A 111 7.91 14.73 -0.43
C ALA A 111 7.99 14.52 -1.95
N ARG A 112 9.17 14.17 -2.49
CA ARG A 112 9.36 13.95 -3.94
C ARG A 112 8.66 12.67 -4.42
N PRO A 113 8.85 11.49 -3.80
CA PRO A 113 8.06 10.30 -4.11
C PRO A 113 6.55 10.53 -3.98
N LEU A 114 6.11 11.22 -2.92
CA LEU A 114 4.69 11.59 -2.76
C LEU A 114 4.17 12.46 -3.92
N ALA A 115 4.95 13.44 -4.36
CA ALA A 115 4.60 14.27 -5.52
C ALA A 115 4.40 13.42 -6.79
N ALA A 116 5.28 12.46 -7.04
CA ALA A 116 5.19 11.56 -8.20
C ALA A 116 3.94 10.67 -8.16
N LEU A 117 3.49 10.26 -6.98
CA LEU A 117 2.21 9.54 -6.84
C LEU A 117 1.02 10.43 -7.18
N LEU A 118 1.02 11.67 -6.68
CA LEU A 118 -0.02 12.65 -6.99
C LEU A 118 -0.07 12.97 -8.49
N ASP A 119 1.09 13.04 -9.16
CA ASP A 119 1.15 13.25 -10.62
C ASP A 119 0.46 12.11 -11.38
N ARG A 120 0.64 10.85 -10.94
CA ARG A 120 -0.03 9.68 -11.53
C ARG A 120 -1.53 9.67 -11.32
N LEU A 121 -2.01 10.32 -10.26
CA LEU A 121 -3.43 10.45 -9.93
C LEU A 121 -4.07 11.70 -10.56
N GLY A 122 -3.28 12.52 -11.28
CA GLY A 122 -3.75 13.78 -11.87
C GLY A 122 -4.15 14.84 -10.85
N ALA A 123 -3.64 14.76 -9.61
CA ALA A 123 -3.96 15.66 -8.51
C ALA A 123 -3.02 16.87 -8.42
#